data_AF-A0A9W4ZF56-F1
#
_entry.id   AF-A0A9W4ZF56-F1
#
_cell.length_a   1.000
_cell.length_b   1.000
_cell.length_c   1.000
_cell.angle_alpha   90.00
_cell.angle_beta   90.00
_cell.angle_gamma   90.00
#
_symmetry.space_group_name_H-M   'P 1'
#
loop_
_entity.id
_entity.type
_entity.pdbx_description
1 polymer ?
#
loop_
_entity_poly.entity_id
_entity_poly.type
_entity_poly.pdbx_seq_one_letter_code
_entity_poly.pdbx_strand_id
1 'polypeptide(L)'
;MEKMVGFIKLYFPVFLLGAIFGKVVEMSGIADSIAKTIIELVGEKRTILAIVLMGAILTYSGVSVYVVVFAVYPFAAKLFRQANIPKRLIPGTIVLGAVTFTMDALPGSPQIQNVIPTTFFKTDIYAAPILGIVGAIFVLTLGLLYLESRRKKAKAAGEGYFGFNDGNTEMAASLQVEKKICH
;
A
#
# COMPACT_ATOMS: atom_id res chain seq x y z
N MET A 1 -6.62 -28.64 12.04
CA MET A 1 -7.18 -27.47 12.76
C MET A 1 -6.11 -26.72 13.57
N GLU A 2 -5.15 -27.42 14.18
CA GLU A 2 -4.09 -26.80 15.00
C GLU A 2 -3.26 -25.72 14.29
N LYS A 3 -2.89 -25.92 13.02
CA LYS A 3 -2.15 -24.90 12.26
C LYS A 3 -2.95 -23.61 12.04
N MET A 4 -4.27 -23.69 11.88
CA MET A 4 -5.15 -22.54 11.76
C MET A 4 -5.26 -21.79 13.09
N VAL A 5 -5.45 -22.52 14.20
CA VAL A 5 -5.49 -21.93 15.55
C VAL A 5 -4.15 -21.29 15.90
N GLY A 6 -3.03 -21.91 15.54
CA GLY A 6 -1.70 -21.36 15.71
C GLY A 6 -1.51 -20.06 14.93
N PHE A 7 -1.90 -20.03 13.65
CA PHE A 7 -1.86 -18.82 12.83
C PHE A 7 -2.69 -17.69 13.44
N ILE A 8 -3.94 -17.97 13.83
CA ILE A 8 -4.81 -16.96 14.44
C ILE A 8 -4.18 -16.45 15.75
N LYS A 9 -3.71 -17.33 16.65
CA LYS A 9 -3.09 -16.90 17.91
C LYS A 9 -1.86 -16.00 17.70
N LEU A 10 -1.03 -16.29 16.70
CA LEU A 10 0.18 -15.54 16.40
C LEU A 10 -0.11 -14.18 15.72
N TYR A 11 -1.02 -14.16 14.74
CA TYR A 11 -1.23 -12.98 13.90
C TYR A 11 -2.43 -12.12 14.32
N PHE A 12 -3.34 -12.64 15.15
CA PHE A 12 -4.51 -11.88 15.62
C PHE A 12 -4.13 -10.57 16.31
N PRO A 13 -3.15 -10.51 17.25
CA PRO A 13 -2.73 -9.25 17.85
C PRO A 13 -2.23 -8.24 16.82
N VAL A 14 -1.48 -8.71 15.82
CA VAL A 14 -0.93 -7.87 14.75
C VAL A 14 -2.04 -7.28 13.88
N PHE A 15 -3.01 -8.11 13.47
CA PHE A 15 -4.15 -7.66 12.67
C PHE A 15 -5.08 -6.73 13.45
N LEU A 16 -5.34 -7.03 14.72
CA LEU A 16 -6.15 -6.19 15.59
C LEU A 16 -5.50 -4.81 15.77
N LEU A 17 -4.21 -4.77 16.12
CA LEU A 17 -3.48 -3.52 16.32
C LEU A 17 -3.37 -2.73 15.01
N GLY A 18 -3.16 -3.43 13.88
CA GLY A 18 -3.15 -2.82 12.54
C GLY A 18 -4.50 -2.20 12.18
N ALA A 19 -5.61 -2.86 12.49
CA ALA A 19 -6.95 -2.32 12.27
C ALA A 19 -7.23 -1.10 13.15
N ILE A 20 -6.85 -1.15 14.43
CA ILE A 20 -6.97 -0.02 15.37
C ILE A 20 -6.12 1.16 14.87
N PHE A 21 -4.85 0.92 14.52
CA PHE A 21 -3.96 1.93 13.98
C PHE A 21 -4.53 2.58 12.72
N GLY A 22 -5.00 1.76 11.78
CA GLY A 22 -5.64 2.23 10.55
C GLY A 22 -6.83 3.14 10.85
N LYS A 23 -7.66 2.77 11.84
CA LYS A 23 -8.81 3.56 12.25
C LYS A 23 -8.43 4.87 12.97
N VAL A 24 -7.43 4.83 13.84
CA VAL A 24 -6.92 6.02 14.53
C VAL A 24 -6.32 7.01 13.52
N VAL A 25 -5.54 6.53 12.56
CA VAL A 25 -4.98 7.37 11.48
C VAL A 25 -6.08 7.97 10.63
N GLU A 26 -7.12 7.20 10.28
CA GLU A 26 -8.30 7.71 9.58
C GLU A 26 -9.02 8.80 10.38
N MET A 27 -9.23 8.60 11.68
CA MET A 27 -9.94 9.54 12.57
C MET A 27 -9.12 10.78 12.92
N SER A 28 -7.79 10.68 12.94
CA SER A 28 -6.89 11.78 13.31
C SER A 28 -6.85 12.92 12.29
N GLY A 29 -7.36 12.71 11.07
CA GLY A 29 -7.27 13.68 9.96
C GLY A 29 -5.85 13.88 9.40
N ILE A 30 -4.82 13.25 10.00
CA ILE A 30 -3.42 13.32 9.54
C ILE A 30 -3.32 12.77 8.11
N ALA A 31 -4.01 11.67 7.82
CA ALA A 31 -4.04 11.08 6.48
C ALA A 31 -4.63 12.03 5.43
N ASP A 32 -5.65 12.82 5.78
CA ASP A 32 -6.28 13.77 4.85
C ASP A 32 -5.36 14.95 4.54
N SER A 33 -4.66 15.48 5.55
CA SER A 33 -3.69 16.57 5.37
C SER A 33 -2.50 16.11 4.53
N ILE A 34 -1.90 14.96 4.86
CA ILE A 34 -0.80 14.39 4.09
C ILE A 34 -1.24 14.10 2.65
N ALA A 35 -2.45 13.56 2.46
CA ALA A 35 -2.98 13.28 1.12
C ALA A 35 -3.14 14.55 0.28
N LYS A 36 -3.69 15.64 0.84
CA LYS A 36 -3.82 16.92 0.15
C LYS A 36 -2.47 17.50 -0.23
N THR A 37 -1.53 17.55 0.72
CA THR A 37 -0.18 18.07 0.47
C THR A 37 0.54 17.27 -0.63
N ILE A 38 0.43 15.93 -0.62
CA ILE A 38 1.02 15.10 -1.66
C ILE A 38 0.35 15.33 -3.02
N ILE A 39 -0.98 15.46 -3.08
CA ILE A 39 -1.67 15.71 -4.35
C ILE A 39 -1.34 17.09 -4.91
N GLU A 40 -1.22 18.13 -4.07
CA GLU A 40 -0.84 19.48 -4.48
C GLU A 40 0.60 19.55 -4.99
N LEU A 41 1.53 18.86 -4.32
CA LEU A 41 2.95 18.85 -4.71
C LEU A 41 3.24 17.94 -5.92
N VAL A 42 2.54 16.82 -6.00
CA VAL A 42 2.95 15.68 -6.85
C VAL A 42 1.92 15.41 -7.96
N GLY A 43 0.66 15.86 -7.78
CA GLY A 43 -0.44 15.72 -8.73
C GLY A 43 -1.13 14.35 -8.72
N GLU A 44 -2.41 14.30 -9.12
CA GLU A 44 -3.22 13.08 -9.19
C GLU A 44 -2.54 11.93 -9.97
N LYS A 45 -1.71 12.29 -10.95
CA LYS A 45 -1.02 11.32 -11.80
C LYS A 45 0.01 10.48 -11.04
N ARG A 46 0.50 10.98 -9.91
CA ARG A 46 1.59 10.37 -9.14
C ARG A 46 1.12 9.79 -7.81
N THR A 47 -0.18 9.77 -7.54
CA THR A 47 -0.78 9.16 -6.35
C THR A 47 -0.37 7.70 -6.16
N ILE A 48 -0.39 6.91 -7.25
CA ILE A 48 0.04 5.50 -7.24
C ILE A 48 1.51 5.40 -6.82
N LEU A 49 2.37 6.24 -7.40
CA LEU A 49 3.80 6.27 -7.10
C LEU A 49 4.07 6.68 -5.64
N ALA A 50 3.34 7.65 -5.09
CA ALA A 50 3.48 8.05 -3.69
C ALA A 50 3.20 6.89 -2.72
N ILE A 51 2.16 6.09 -2.98
CA ILE A 51 1.82 4.93 -2.15
C ILE A 51 2.85 3.81 -2.33
N VAL A 52 3.33 3.57 -3.55
CA VAL A 52 4.39 2.60 -3.82
C VAL A 52 5.67 2.97 -3.05
N LEU A 53 6.07 4.23 -3.07
CA LEU A 53 7.23 4.71 -2.32
C LEU A 53 7.03 4.65 -0.80
N MET A 54 5.84 4.97 -0.32
CA MET A 54 5.50 4.82 1.10
C MET A 54 5.65 3.35 1.54
N GLY A 55 5.09 2.41 0.77
CA GLY A 55 5.26 0.98 1.00
C GLY A 55 6.74 0.57 0.96
N ALA A 56 7.50 1.09 0.01
CA ALA A 56 8.91 0.78 -0.13
C ALA A 56 9.74 1.23 1.07
N ILE A 57 9.55 2.45 1.56
CA ILE A 57 10.25 3.00 2.73
C ILE A 57 9.94 2.15 3.98
N LEU A 58 8.66 1.82 4.20
CA LEU A 58 8.23 1.01 5.34
C LEU A 58 8.81 -0.40 5.32
N THR A 59 8.79 -1.05 4.15
CA THR A 59 9.40 -2.37 3.95
C THR A 59 10.91 -2.33 4.18
N TYR A 60 11.60 -1.29 3.69
CA TYR A 60 13.05 -1.14 3.87
C TYR A 60 13.45 -0.80 5.30
N SER A 61 12.55 -0.19 6.07
CA SER A 61 12.73 0.08 7.51
C SER A 61 12.66 -1.21 8.36
N GLY A 62 12.47 -2.38 7.74
CA GLY A 62 12.36 -3.67 8.43
C GLY A 62 10.99 -3.95 9.02
N VAL A 63 9.98 -3.14 8.67
CA VAL A 63 8.59 -3.41 9.07
C VAL A 63 8.12 -4.65 8.32
N SER A 64 7.52 -5.59 9.07
CA SER A 64 6.94 -6.80 8.50
C SER A 64 5.89 -6.47 7.45
N VAL A 65 5.92 -7.17 6.31
CA VAL A 65 4.95 -7.00 5.21
C VAL A 65 3.51 -7.05 5.70
N TYR A 66 3.22 -7.94 6.66
CA TYR A 66 1.89 -8.07 7.25
C TYR A 66 1.41 -6.78 7.93
N VAL A 67 2.32 -6.04 8.57
CA VAL A 67 2.03 -4.77 9.25
C VAL A 67 1.95 -3.62 8.25
N VAL A 68 2.82 -3.61 7.24
CA VAL A 68 2.89 -2.54 6.23
C VAL A 68 1.54 -2.36 5.53
N VAL A 69 0.81 -3.44 5.24
CA VAL A 69 -0.50 -3.34 4.59
C VAL A 69 -1.48 -2.49 5.42
N PHE A 70 -1.55 -2.69 6.73
CA PHE A 70 -2.44 -1.90 7.60
C PHE A 70 -1.97 -0.46 7.78
N ALA A 71 -0.65 -0.24 7.79
CA ALA A 71 -0.10 1.09 7.92
C ALA A 71 -0.35 1.94 6.66
N VAL A 72 -0.19 1.36 5.48
CA VAL A 72 -0.29 2.06 4.19
C VAL A 72 -1.73 2.20 3.71
N TYR A 73 -2.60 1.23 4.02
CA TYR A 73 -3.99 1.23 3.58
C TYR A 73 -4.78 2.53 3.87
N PRO A 74 -4.79 3.12 5.09
CA PRO A 74 -5.55 4.33 5.36
C PRO A 74 -5.09 5.50 4.48
N PHE A 75 -3.77 5.65 4.26
CA PHE A 75 -3.23 6.66 3.37
C PHE A 75 -3.62 6.40 1.92
N ALA A 76 -3.49 5.16 1.45
CA ALA A 76 -3.83 4.78 0.09
C ALA A 76 -5.31 5.01 -0.22
N ALA A 77 -6.21 4.67 0.71
CA ALA A 77 -7.64 4.91 0.59
C ALA A 77 -7.98 6.40 0.47
N LYS A 78 -7.41 7.25 1.33
CA LYS A 78 -7.64 8.70 1.27
C LYS A 78 -7.08 9.33 0.00
N LEU A 79 -5.85 8.98 -0.37
CA LEU A 79 -5.19 9.44 -1.59
C LEU A 79 -5.95 9.04 -2.87
N PHE A 80 -6.41 7.79 -2.95
CA PHE A 80 -7.20 7.32 -4.09
C PHE A 80 -8.58 7.98 -4.14
N ARG A 81 -9.20 8.24 -2.98
CA ARG A 81 -10.47 8.96 -2.90
C ARG A 81 -10.33 10.40 -3.40
N GLN A 82 -9.30 11.11 -2.95
CA GLN A 82 -9.05 12.49 -3.39
C GLN A 82 -8.67 12.58 -4.88
N ALA A 83 -7.91 11.61 -5.41
CA ALA A 83 -7.56 11.55 -6.82
C ALA A 83 -8.64 10.88 -7.71
N ASN A 84 -9.80 10.53 -7.15
CA ASN A 84 -10.89 9.80 -7.79
C ASN A 84 -10.44 8.54 -8.57
N ILE A 85 -9.55 7.74 -7.96
CA ILE A 85 -9.03 6.48 -8.51
C ILE A 85 -9.84 5.31 -7.93
N PRO A 86 -10.21 4.27 -8.71
CA PRO A 86 -10.98 3.14 -8.20
C PRO A 86 -10.32 2.43 -7.01
N LYS A 87 -11.10 2.20 -5.95
CA LYS A 87 -10.63 1.52 -4.72
C LYS A 87 -10.02 0.13 -4.98
N ARG A 88 -10.48 -0.57 -6.03
CA ARG A 88 -9.96 -1.89 -6.43
C ARG A 88 -8.47 -1.91 -6.82
N LEU A 89 -7.88 -0.75 -7.13
CA LEU A 89 -6.45 -0.65 -7.47
C LEU A 89 -5.55 -0.49 -6.23
N ILE A 90 -6.12 -0.23 -5.05
CA ILE A 90 -5.36 -0.06 -3.80
C ILE A 90 -4.54 -1.31 -3.46
N PRO A 91 -5.11 -2.53 -3.44
CA PRO A 91 -4.34 -3.71 -3.07
C PRO A 91 -3.15 -3.93 -4.01
N GLY A 92 -3.33 -3.75 -5.31
CA GLY A 92 -2.25 -3.87 -6.29
C GLY A 92 -1.14 -2.83 -6.09
N THR A 93 -1.50 -1.63 -5.67
CA THR A 93 -0.53 -0.54 -5.40
C THR A 93 0.28 -0.81 -4.14
N ILE A 94 -0.36 -1.29 -3.07
CA ILE A 94 0.31 -1.69 -1.83
C ILE A 94 1.23 -2.88 -2.07
N VAL A 95 0.75 -3.91 -2.79
CA VAL A 95 1.55 -5.09 -3.14
C VAL A 95 2.78 -4.69 -3.94
N LEU A 96 2.62 -3.82 -4.95
CA LEU A 96 3.76 -3.32 -5.73
C LEU A 96 4.80 -2.62 -4.83
N GLY A 97 4.38 -1.74 -3.91
CA GLY A 97 5.31 -1.03 -3.03
C GLY A 97 5.97 -1.88 -1.96
N ALA A 98 5.21 -2.78 -1.34
CA ALA A 98 5.60 -3.43 -0.10
C ALA A 98 6.01 -4.90 -0.24
N VAL A 99 5.56 -5.58 -1.30
CA VAL A 99 5.58 -7.07 -1.42
C VAL A 99 6.15 -7.54 -2.76
N THR A 100 6.88 -6.68 -3.49
CA THR A 100 7.52 -7.08 -4.75
C THR A 100 9.00 -6.69 -4.75
N PHE A 101 9.38 -5.61 -5.44
CA PHE A 101 10.78 -5.23 -5.64
C PHE A 101 11.54 -4.97 -4.33
N THR A 102 10.85 -4.50 -3.28
CA THR A 102 11.43 -4.26 -1.95
C THR A 102 11.61 -5.53 -1.11
N MET A 103 10.80 -6.56 -1.36
CA MET A 103 10.87 -7.83 -0.64
C MET A 103 11.82 -8.82 -1.33
N ASP A 104 11.75 -8.89 -2.67
CA ASP A 104 12.33 -9.99 -3.43
C ASP A 104 13.60 -9.62 -4.21
N ALA A 105 13.79 -8.34 -4.56
CA ALA A 105 14.81 -7.94 -5.52
C ALA A 105 15.85 -6.96 -4.97
N LEU A 106 15.46 -6.01 -4.10
CA LEU A 106 16.42 -5.03 -3.59
C LEU A 106 17.43 -5.67 -2.62
N PRO A 107 18.74 -5.51 -2.87
CA PRO A 107 19.78 -6.07 -2.01
C PRO A 107 19.78 -5.38 -0.65
N GLY A 108 19.98 -6.15 0.42
CA GLY A 108 19.97 -5.63 1.80
C GLY A 108 18.59 -5.61 2.44
N SER A 109 17.55 -6.13 1.78
CA SER A 109 16.22 -6.26 2.39
C SER A 109 16.27 -7.18 3.62
N PRO A 110 15.79 -6.72 4.80
CA PRO A 110 15.81 -7.50 6.05
C PRO A 110 14.66 -8.52 6.14
N GLN A 111 13.94 -8.75 5.03
CA GLN A 111 12.77 -9.62 4.97
C GLN A 111 13.13 -11.09 5.20
N ILE A 112 12.22 -11.83 5.86
CA ILE A 112 12.40 -13.25 6.18
C ILE A 112 12.68 -14.07 4.92
N GLN A 113 12.03 -13.75 3.79
CA GLN A 113 12.26 -14.44 2.52
C GLN A 113 13.69 -14.30 2.00
N ASN A 114 14.35 -13.17 2.27
CA ASN A 114 15.72 -12.91 1.85
C ASN A 114 16.76 -13.47 2.84
N VAL A 115 16.40 -13.60 4.12
CA VAL A 115 17.28 -14.11 5.17
C VAL A 115 17.33 -15.64 5.22
N ILE A 116 16.26 -16.36 4.84
CA ILE A 116 16.28 -17.84 4.87
C ILE A 116 17.39 -18.42 3.96
N PRO A 117 17.52 -18.03 2.68
CA PRO A 117 18.50 -18.63 1.77
C PRO A 117 19.96 -18.34 2.15
N THR A 118 20.26 -17.22 2.81
CA THR A 118 21.64 -16.86 3.19
C THR A 118 22.27 -17.92 4.10
N THR A 119 21.47 -18.54 4.97
CA THR A 119 21.91 -19.64 5.84
C THR A 119 22.24 -20.92 5.07
N PHE A 120 21.53 -21.21 3.97
CA PHE A 120 21.77 -22.40 3.15
C PHE A 120 22.93 -22.20 2.17
N PHE A 121 22.96 -21.05 1.49
CA PHE A 121 23.96 -20.74 0.47
C PHE A 121 25.25 -20.13 1.04
N LYS A 122 25.30 -19.88 2.36
CA LYS A 122 26.43 -19.22 3.06
C LYS A 122 26.77 -17.86 2.44
N THR A 123 25.75 -17.11 2.05
CA THR A 123 25.87 -15.75 1.51
C THR A 123 25.36 -14.73 2.54
N ASP A 124 25.33 -13.45 2.19
CA ASP A 124 24.63 -12.40 2.95
C ASP A 124 23.42 -11.86 2.17
N ILE A 125 22.68 -10.96 2.80
CA ILE A 125 21.50 -10.29 2.22
C ILE A 125 21.84 -9.32 1.06
N TYR A 126 23.13 -9.07 0.80
CA TYR A 126 23.64 -8.26 -0.30
C TYR A 126 24.12 -9.09 -1.48
N ALA A 127 23.98 -10.43 -1.44
CA ALA A 127 24.39 -11.30 -2.54
C ALA A 127 23.74 -10.88 -3.87
N ALA A 128 24.56 -10.83 -4.94
CA ALA A 128 24.15 -10.44 -6.30
C ALA A 128 23.46 -9.06 -6.43
N PRO A 129 24.09 -7.96 -5.95
CA PRO A 129 23.44 -6.66 -5.81
C PRO A 129 23.07 -6.03 -7.17
N ILE A 130 23.89 -6.26 -8.21
CA ILE A 130 23.63 -5.74 -9.56
C ILE A 130 22.37 -6.38 -10.15
N LEU A 131 22.24 -7.71 -10.04
CA LEU A 131 21.07 -8.44 -10.51
C LEU A 131 19.81 -8.04 -9.73
N GLY A 132 19.94 -7.86 -8.42
CA GLY A 132 18.86 -7.39 -7.56
C GLY A 132 18.36 -6.00 -7.95
N ILE A 133 19.27 -5.03 -8.17
CA ILE A 133 18.92 -3.68 -8.60
C ILE A 133 18.22 -3.69 -9.97
N VAL A 134 18.75 -4.45 -10.93
CA VAL A 134 18.15 -4.56 -12.27
C VAL A 134 16.74 -5.17 -12.17
N GLY A 135 16.59 -6.26 -11.41
CA GLY A 135 15.28 -6.88 -11.16
C GLY A 135 14.30 -5.94 -10.47
N ALA A 136 14.77 -5.17 -9.49
CA ALA A 136 13.94 -4.23 -8.76
C ALA A 136 13.43 -3.10 -9.66
N ILE A 137 14.31 -2.51 -10.47
CA ILE A 137 13.95 -1.49 -11.47
C ILE A 137 12.95 -2.06 -12.48
N PHE A 138 13.16 -3.28 -12.93
CA PHE A 138 12.28 -3.95 -13.89
C PHE A 138 10.86 -4.15 -13.31
N VAL A 139 10.75 -4.72 -12.11
CA VAL A 139 9.48 -4.96 -11.41
C VAL A 139 8.77 -3.64 -11.10
N LEU A 140 9.50 -2.64 -10.58
CA LEU A 140 8.95 -1.32 -10.28
C LEU A 140 8.40 -0.65 -11.54
N THR A 141 9.18 -0.65 -12.62
CA THR A 141 8.80 0.01 -13.88
C THR A 141 7.57 -0.67 -14.49
N LEU A 142 7.57 -2.00 -14.62
CA LEU A 142 6.43 -2.72 -15.18
C LEU A 142 5.18 -2.61 -14.32
N GLY A 143 5.34 -2.70 -13.00
CA GLY A 143 4.22 -2.56 -12.07
C GLY A 143 3.58 -1.17 -12.12
N LEU A 144 4.40 -0.12 -12.15
CA LEU A 144 3.92 1.25 -12.29
C LEU A 144 3.23 1.46 -13.65
N LEU A 145 3.83 0.99 -14.75
CA LEU A 145 3.22 1.08 -16.08
C LEU A 145 1.87 0.35 -16.15
N TYR A 146 1.77 -0.83 -15.53
CA TYR A 146 0.53 -1.60 -15.47
C TYR A 146 -0.55 -0.88 -14.66
N LEU A 147 -0.25 -0.44 -13.43
CA LEU A 147 -1.21 0.26 -12.57
C LEU A 147 -1.66 1.58 -13.19
N GLU A 148 -0.74 2.31 -13.82
CA GLU A 148 -1.02 3.55 -14.52
C GLU A 148 -1.92 3.31 -15.75
N SER A 149 -1.66 2.25 -16.51
CA SER A 149 -2.52 1.82 -17.62
C SER A 149 -3.93 1.47 -17.15
N ARG A 150 -4.06 0.73 -16.04
CA ARG A 150 -5.36 0.41 -15.44
C ARG A 150 -6.09 1.64 -14.93
N ARG A 151 -5.39 2.58 -14.29
CA ARG A 151 -5.97 3.86 -13.86
C ARG A 151 -6.48 4.66 -15.05
N LYS A 152 -5.70 4.77 -16.13
CA LYS A 152 -6.09 5.50 -17.34
C LYS A 152 -7.33 4.87 -18.01
N LYS A 153 -7.36 3.53 -18.11
CA LYS A 153 -8.53 2.80 -18.63
C LYS A 153 -9.78 3.03 -17.77
N ALA A 154 -9.64 2.95 -16.45
CA ALA A 154 -10.74 3.22 -15.52
C ALA A 154 -11.27 4.65 -15.64
N LYS A 155 -10.38 5.65 -15.67
CA LYS A 155 -10.74 7.06 -15.85
C LYS A 155 -11.45 7.30 -17.20
N ALA A 156 -10.97 6.68 -18.27
CA ALA A 156 -11.61 6.76 -19.59
C ALA A 156 -12.99 6.09 -19.62
N ALA A 157 -13.21 5.06 -18.80
CA ALA A 157 -14.50 4.39 -18.63
C ALA A 157 -15.44 5.10 -17.63
N GLY A 158 -15.00 6.23 -17.02
CA GLY A 158 -15.79 6.96 -16.02
C GLY A 158 -15.85 6.30 -14.64
N GLU A 159 -14.95 5.35 -14.34
CA GLU A 159 -14.89 4.68 -13.05
C GLU A 159 -14.13 5.53 -12.02
N GLY A 160 -14.83 5.95 -10.97
CA GLY A 160 -14.25 6.68 -9.85
C GLY A 160 -13.93 5.79 -8.65
N TYR A 161 -13.63 6.42 -7.51
CA TYR A 161 -13.31 5.70 -6.27
C TYR A 161 -14.41 4.71 -5.82
N PHE A 162 -15.67 5.10 -6.01
CA PHE A 162 -16.87 4.33 -5.66
C PHE A 162 -17.44 3.49 -6.82
N GLY A 163 -16.69 3.35 -7.93
CA GLY A 163 -17.12 2.58 -9.09
C GLY A 163 -17.80 3.43 -10.19
N PHE A 164 -18.71 2.81 -10.94
CA PHE A 164 -19.44 3.43 -12.05
C PHE A 164 -20.78 3.98 -11.54
N ASN A 165 -21.01 5.29 -11.64
CA ASN A 165 -22.31 5.93 -11.41
C ASN A 165 -23.00 5.72 -10.04
N ASP A 166 -22.31 5.88 -8.91
CA ASP A 166 -22.95 6.02 -7.57
C ASP A 166 -22.17 6.89 -6.55
N GLY A 167 -21.25 7.72 -7.06
CA GLY A 167 -20.42 8.58 -6.19
C GLY A 167 -21.21 9.60 -5.37
N ASN A 168 -22.43 9.98 -5.79
CA ASN A 168 -23.23 10.98 -5.07
C ASN A 168 -23.89 10.43 -3.80
N THR A 169 -24.24 9.14 -3.75
CA THR A 169 -25.00 8.57 -2.63
C THR A 169 -24.07 8.18 -1.47
N GLU A 170 -22.92 7.57 -1.76
CA GLU A 170 -21.92 7.18 -0.74
C GLU A 170 -21.06 8.36 -0.26
N MET A 171 -20.78 9.35 -1.12
CA MET A 171 -20.10 10.58 -0.70
C MET A 171 -21.00 11.42 0.22
N ALA A 172 -22.31 11.50 -0.05
CA ALA A 172 -23.29 12.11 0.85
C ALA A 172 -23.38 11.34 2.19
N ALA A 173 -23.40 10.01 2.16
CA ALA A 173 -23.45 9.19 3.37
C ALA A 173 -22.19 9.31 4.24
N SER A 174 -20.99 9.28 3.62
CA SER A 174 -19.73 9.42 4.36
C SER A 174 -19.49 10.84 4.89
N LEU A 175 -19.90 11.89 4.15
CA LEU A 175 -19.87 13.27 4.65
C LEU A 175 -20.88 13.51 5.79
N GLN A 176 -22.03 12.83 5.77
CA GLN A 176 -22.99 12.88 6.87
C GLN A 176 -22.49 12.17 8.13
N VAL A 177 -21.80 11.03 7.98
CA VAL A 177 -21.17 10.33 9.12
C VAL A 177 -20.04 11.18 9.72
N GLU A 178 -19.21 11.82 8.89
CA GLU A 178 -18.11 12.68 9.35
C GLU A 178 -18.62 13.92 10.10
N LYS A 179 -19.71 14.56 9.63
CA LYS A 179 -20.39 15.65 10.35
C LYS A 179 -21.02 15.22 11.67
N LYS A 180 -21.44 13.97 11.81
CA LYS A 180 -22.07 13.44 13.02
C LYS A 180 -21.06 13.05 14.11
N ILE A 181 -19.79 12.89 13.76
CA ILE A 181 -18.68 12.60 14.69
C ILE A 181 -18.05 13.90 15.23
N CYS A 182 -18.17 15.00 14.49
CA CYS A 182 -17.59 16.29 14.84
C CYS A 182 -18.53 17.20 15.67
N HIS A 183 -19.65 16.65 16.16
CA HIS A 183 -20.65 17.28 17.02
C HIS A 183 -20.84 16.43 18.28
#